data_AF-A0A084IH81-F1
#
_entry.id   AF-A0A084IH81-F1
#
_cell.length_a   1.000
_cell.length_b   1.000
_cell.length_c   1.000
_cell.angle_alpha   90.00
_cell.angle_beta   90.00
_cell.angle_gamma   90.00
#
_symmetry.space_group_name_H-M   'P 1'
#
loop_
_entity.id
_entity.type
_entity.pdbx_description
1 polymer ?
#
loop_
_entity_poly.entity_id
_entity_poly.type
_entity_poly.pdbx_seq_one_letter_code
_entity_poly.pdbx_strand_id
1 'polypeptide(L)'
;MQTGVLMLGYAVEAHLKHVLAYDPEVGKKYRYGHDFMGLFQALRDGGYMHDVEVSEDLLHFVEDNFDRRYPSQTNRTLKRAEDRGHAISMSPSVITAYDELIMQLDMSILRLFDSPGSSIMFKAAQGIDTAGVDLFFHSNYSAVARIETAVSLCDRWLEELKRENPNIYEVNLRSHRERLPLLDDQARLLRSERASIGITPRGGFEGALKASKEFVYPGRYRELPDGTRVFESSF
;
A
#
# COMPACT_ATOMS: atom_id res chain seq x y z
N MET A 1 -12.96 13.21 4.71
CA MET A 1 -11.59 12.93 5.22
C MET A 1 -11.49 11.56 5.89
N GLN A 2 -12.35 11.23 6.86
CA GLN A 2 -12.29 9.94 7.59
C GLN A 2 -12.42 8.69 6.69
N THR A 3 -13.22 8.77 5.61
CA THR A 3 -13.40 7.67 4.64
C THR A 3 -12.12 7.33 3.86
N GLY A 4 -11.27 8.32 3.53
CA GLY A 4 -10.04 8.08 2.77
C GLY A 4 -8.99 7.31 3.57
N VAL A 5 -8.79 7.69 4.84
CA VAL A 5 -7.89 6.98 5.76
C VAL A 5 -8.34 5.54 5.98
N LEU A 6 -9.66 5.34 6.07
CA LEU A 6 -10.23 4.02 6.22
C LEU A 6 -9.91 3.12 5.01
N MET A 7 -9.96 3.66 3.79
CA MET A 7 -9.58 2.90 2.59
C MET A 7 -8.10 2.54 2.57
N LEU A 8 -7.22 3.44 3.02
CA LEU A 8 -5.79 3.14 3.17
C LEU A 8 -5.54 2.02 4.20
N GLY A 9 -6.26 2.04 5.33
CA GLY A 9 -6.21 0.95 6.31
C GLY A 9 -6.70 -0.39 5.74
N TYR A 10 -7.77 -0.39 4.93
CA TYR A 10 -8.22 -1.60 4.21
C TYR A 10 -7.18 -2.09 3.21
N ALA A 11 -6.46 -1.18 2.53
CA ALA A 11 -5.40 -1.56 1.62
C ALA A 11 -4.28 -2.29 2.39
N VAL A 12 -3.79 -1.73 3.49
CA VAL A 12 -2.79 -2.40 4.35
C VAL A 12 -3.30 -3.76 4.83
N GLU A 13 -4.54 -3.83 5.31
CA GLU A 13 -5.13 -5.08 5.80
C GLU A 13 -5.21 -6.15 4.70
N ALA A 14 -5.63 -5.76 3.50
CA ALA A 14 -5.75 -6.67 2.37
C ALA A 14 -4.40 -7.31 2.01
N HIS A 15 -3.31 -6.53 2.01
CA HIS A 15 -1.97 -7.05 1.77
C HIS A 15 -1.54 -8.03 2.86
N LEU A 16 -1.66 -7.65 4.14
CA LEU A 16 -1.27 -8.53 5.25
C LEU A 16 -2.08 -9.84 5.24
N LYS A 17 -3.39 -9.76 5.03
CA LYS A 17 -4.27 -10.93 5.00
C LYS A 17 -4.12 -11.78 3.74
N HIS A 18 -3.58 -11.24 2.65
CA HIS A 18 -3.26 -12.03 1.45
C HIS A 18 -2.28 -13.15 1.79
N VAL A 19 -1.28 -12.88 2.64
CA VAL A 19 -0.30 -13.89 3.08
C VAL A 19 -0.93 -14.98 3.94
N LEU A 20 -1.96 -14.65 4.73
CA LEU A 20 -2.67 -15.63 5.57
C LEU A 20 -3.40 -16.72 4.76
N ALA A 21 -3.68 -16.47 3.48
CA ALA A 21 -4.24 -17.49 2.61
C ALA A 21 -3.24 -18.65 2.36
N TYR A 22 -1.94 -18.39 2.52
CA TYR A 22 -0.86 -19.34 2.30
C TYR A 22 -0.39 -20.02 3.59
N ASP A 23 -0.55 -19.36 4.74
CA ASP A 23 -0.23 -19.92 6.06
C ASP A 23 -1.46 -19.97 6.98
N PRO A 24 -2.20 -21.09 6.98
CA PRO A 24 -3.40 -21.24 7.80
C PRO A 24 -3.13 -21.19 9.30
N GLU A 25 -1.91 -21.49 9.76
CA GLU A 25 -1.58 -21.50 11.19
C GLU A 25 -1.50 -20.08 11.73
N VAL A 26 -0.84 -19.16 11.02
CA VAL A 26 -0.93 -17.72 11.31
C VAL A 26 -2.37 -17.23 11.11
N GLY A 27 -3.04 -17.74 10.08
CA GLY A 27 -4.42 -17.41 9.73
C GLY A 27 -5.43 -17.63 10.87
N LYS A 28 -5.34 -18.71 11.65
CA LYS A 28 -6.34 -19.05 12.69
C LYS A 28 -6.61 -17.92 13.68
N LYS A 29 -5.57 -17.17 14.09
CA LYS A 29 -5.69 -16.10 15.08
C LYS A 29 -6.10 -14.76 14.46
N TYR A 30 -5.59 -14.45 13.26
CA TYR A 30 -5.69 -13.10 12.67
C TYR A 30 -6.66 -12.99 11.48
N ARG A 31 -7.33 -14.08 11.11
CA ARG A 31 -8.33 -14.08 10.03
C ARG A 31 -9.48 -13.12 10.29
N TYR A 32 -9.87 -13.00 11.55
CA TYR A 32 -10.99 -12.16 11.99
C TYR A 32 -10.47 -11.02 12.89
N GLY A 33 -10.95 -9.80 12.65
CA GLY A 33 -10.50 -8.61 13.38
C GLY A 33 -9.42 -7.81 12.65
N HIS A 34 -8.88 -6.79 13.33
CA HIS A 34 -8.06 -5.72 12.75
C HIS A 34 -6.81 -5.41 13.58
N ASP A 35 -6.18 -6.45 14.13
CA ASP A 35 -4.92 -6.34 14.87
C ASP A 35 -3.74 -6.26 13.89
N PHE A 36 -3.51 -5.06 13.34
CA PHE A 36 -2.47 -4.83 12.33
C PHE A 36 -1.07 -5.13 12.86
N MET A 37 -0.77 -4.66 14.08
CA MET A 37 0.50 -4.90 14.74
C MET A 37 0.72 -6.40 14.96
N GLY A 38 -0.23 -7.06 15.64
CA GLY A 38 -0.11 -8.46 15.97
C GLY A 38 -0.04 -9.34 14.71
N LEU A 39 -0.79 -9.00 13.66
CA LEU A 39 -0.72 -9.69 12.38
C LEU A 39 0.64 -9.49 11.71
N PHE A 40 1.15 -8.26 11.62
CA PHE A 40 2.44 -7.99 11.00
C PHE A 40 3.57 -8.71 11.73
N GLN A 41 3.58 -8.69 13.06
CA GLN A 41 4.58 -9.40 13.86
C GLN A 41 4.47 -10.91 13.66
N ALA A 42 3.26 -11.48 13.68
CA ALA A 42 3.08 -12.91 13.46
C ALA A 42 3.52 -13.37 12.06
N LEU A 43 3.32 -12.53 11.03
CA LEU A 43 3.84 -12.79 9.69
C LEU A 43 5.38 -12.73 9.66
N ARG A 44 6.01 -11.75 10.32
CA ARG A 44 7.48 -11.69 10.44
C ARG A 44 8.04 -12.89 11.19
N ASP A 45 7.44 -13.27 12.29
CA ASP A 45 7.86 -14.45 13.06
C ASP A 45 7.68 -15.74 12.25
N GLY A 46 6.69 -15.76 11.35
CA GLY A 46 6.42 -16.86 10.42
C GLY A 46 7.34 -16.91 9.19
N GLY A 47 8.30 -16.00 9.04
CA GLY A 47 9.23 -16.01 7.90
C GLY A 47 8.85 -15.09 6.73
N TYR A 48 7.79 -14.28 6.88
CA TYR A 48 7.25 -13.43 5.83
C TYR A 48 7.56 -11.95 6.08
N MET A 49 7.55 -11.09 5.05
CA MET A 49 7.61 -9.63 5.21
C MET A 49 8.87 -9.09 5.95
N HIS A 50 10.00 -9.81 5.92
CA HIS A 50 11.25 -9.38 6.57
C HIS A 50 11.87 -8.13 5.94
N ASP A 51 11.55 -7.90 4.68
CA ASP A 51 11.95 -6.81 3.81
C ASP A 51 10.99 -5.60 3.86
N VAL A 52 9.96 -5.67 4.71
CA VAL A 52 9.05 -4.55 4.99
C VAL A 52 9.51 -3.84 6.24
N GLU A 53 9.79 -2.55 6.10
CA GLU A 53 10.27 -1.67 7.14
C GLU A 53 9.17 -0.69 7.55
N VAL A 54 8.60 -0.90 8.73
CA VAL A 54 7.52 -0.07 9.27
C VAL A 54 7.68 0.11 10.76
N SER A 55 7.40 1.31 11.25
CA SER A 55 7.42 1.60 12.69
C SER A 55 6.19 1.05 13.39
N GLU A 56 6.36 0.73 14.67
CA GLU A 56 5.25 0.33 15.52
C GLU A 56 4.17 1.42 15.60
N ASP A 57 4.60 2.68 15.67
CA ASP A 57 3.74 3.86 15.69
C ASP A 57 2.85 3.94 14.45
N LEU A 58 3.38 3.62 13.26
CA LEU A 58 2.57 3.65 12.04
C LEU A 58 1.51 2.54 12.05
N LEU A 59 1.87 1.32 12.48
CA LEU A 59 0.91 0.21 12.56
C LEU A 59 -0.20 0.50 13.57
N HIS A 60 0.14 1.05 14.75
CA HIS A 60 -0.86 1.50 15.72
C HIS A 60 -1.70 2.65 15.18
N PHE A 61 -1.09 3.61 14.47
CA PHE A 61 -1.84 4.67 13.81
C PHE A 61 -2.83 4.13 12.77
N VAL A 62 -2.45 3.11 11.99
CA VAL A 62 -3.34 2.43 11.04
C VAL A 62 -4.52 1.82 11.77
N GLU A 63 -4.25 1.00 12.80
CA GLU A 63 -5.27 0.36 13.62
C GLU A 63 -6.24 1.38 14.24
N ASP A 64 -5.71 2.45 14.84
CA ASP A 64 -6.50 3.45 15.54
C ASP A 64 -7.38 4.26 14.57
N ASN A 65 -6.92 4.56 13.35
CA ASN A 65 -7.79 5.21 12.37
C ASN A 65 -8.83 4.25 11.79
N PHE A 66 -8.46 2.99 11.64
CA PHE A 66 -9.35 1.96 11.11
C PHE A 66 -10.47 1.58 12.09
N ASP A 67 -10.18 1.56 13.39
CA ASP A 67 -11.15 1.30 14.46
C ASP A 67 -12.12 2.47 14.71
N ARG A 68 -11.89 3.66 14.13
CA ARG A 68 -12.79 4.82 14.30
C ARG A 68 -13.99 4.83 13.36
N ARG A 69 -14.39 3.66 12.84
CA ARG A 69 -15.55 3.49 11.95
C ARG A 69 -16.86 3.87 12.62
N TYR A 70 -17.01 3.59 13.92
CA TYR A 70 -18.23 3.85 14.67
C TYR A 70 -18.01 4.90 15.76
N PRO A 71 -18.98 5.82 16.00
CA PRO A 71 -18.88 6.84 17.05
C PRO A 71 -18.59 6.26 18.44
N SER A 72 -19.16 5.09 18.75
CA SER A 72 -18.94 4.37 20.01
C SER A 72 -17.48 3.92 20.22
N GLN A 73 -16.74 3.70 19.13
CA GLN A 73 -15.34 3.30 19.16
C GLN A 73 -14.40 4.50 19.24
N THR A 74 -14.83 5.67 18.74
CA THR A 74 -14.00 6.88 18.69
C THR A 74 -13.41 7.28 20.04
N ASN A 75 -14.22 7.35 21.10
CA ASN A 75 -13.73 7.77 22.42
C ASN A 75 -12.71 6.77 23.00
N ARG A 76 -12.95 5.47 22.80
CA ARG A 76 -12.01 4.42 23.23
C ARG A 76 -10.69 4.52 22.47
N THR A 77 -10.76 4.79 21.17
CA THR A 77 -9.57 4.87 20.33
C THR A 77 -8.77 6.15 20.56
N LEU A 78 -9.43 7.30 20.75
CA LEU A 78 -8.77 8.54 21.17
C LEU A 78 -8.03 8.34 22.49
N LYS A 79 -8.68 7.70 23.48
CA LYS A 79 -8.04 7.38 24.75
C LYS A 79 -6.84 6.44 24.59
N ARG A 80 -6.97 5.36 23.80
CA ARG A 80 -5.84 4.45 23.51
C ARG A 80 -4.64 5.18 22.91
N ALA A 81 -4.87 6.08 21.96
CA ALA A 81 -3.79 6.82 21.34
C ALA A 81 -3.17 7.87 22.27
N GLU A 82 -3.98 8.52 23.12
CA GLU A 82 -3.49 9.39 24.19
C GLU A 82 -2.62 8.62 25.19
N ASP A 83 -3.07 7.43 25.63
CA ASP A 83 -2.32 6.55 26.54
C ASP A 83 -0.97 6.09 25.94
N ARG A 84 -0.91 5.95 24.61
CA ARG A 84 0.30 5.63 23.83
C ARG A 84 1.15 6.87 23.48
N GLY A 85 0.66 8.08 23.74
CA GLY A 85 1.40 9.33 23.51
C GLY A 85 1.45 9.82 22.05
N HIS A 86 0.53 9.39 21.18
CA HIS A 86 0.50 9.80 19.76
C HIS A 86 -0.83 10.44 19.35
N ALA A 87 -0.77 11.40 18.43
CA ALA A 87 -1.95 12.12 17.95
C ALA A 87 -2.61 11.37 16.79
N ILE A 88 -3.93 11.19 16.85
CA ILE A 88 -4.71 10.66 15.72
C ILE A 88 -5.15 11.82 14.81
N SER A 89 -4.20 12.33 14.02
CA SER A 89 -4.43 13.38 13.03
C SER A 89 -3.83 13.01 11.69
N MET A 90 -4.54 13.28 10.60
CA MET A 90 -4.03 13.10 9.24
C MET A 90 -3.26 14.34 8.81
N SER A 91 -1.95 14.21 8.67
CA SER A 91 -1.11 15.13 7.92
C SER A 91 -0.78 14.55 6.54
N PRO A 92 -0.38 15.39 5.56
CA PRO A 92 0.11 14.89 4.27
C PRO A 92 1.25 13.87 4.39
N SER A 93 2.15 14.04 5.36
CA SER A 93 3.27 13.12 5.60
C SER A 93 2.81 11.71 6.02
N VAL A 94 1.67 11.59 6.69
CA VAL A 94 1.09 10.30 7.06
C VAL A 94 0.53 9.58 5.83
N ILE A 95 -0.06 10.31 4.88
CA ILE A 95 -0.55 9.70 3.62
C ILE A 95 0.61 9.08 2.86
N THR A 96 1.74 9.81 2.74
CA THR A 96 2.95 9.27 2.10
C THR A 96 3.50 8.04 2.82
N ALA A 97 3.38 7.98 4.15
CA ALA A 97 3.76 6.81 4.94
C ALA A 97 2.87 5.58 4.65
N TYR A 98 1.56 5.77 4.50
CA TYR A 98 0.66 4.70 4.05
C TYR A 98 1.06 4.20 2.67
N ASP A 99 1.27 5.13 1.73
CA ASP A 99 1.58 4.75 0.36
C ASP A 99 2.87 3.94 0.27
N GLU A 100 3.89 4.35 1.03
CA GLU A 100 5.15 3.61 1.10
C GLU A 100 4.97 2.23 1.74
N LEU A 101 4.24 2.13 2.86
CA LEU A 101 3.93 0.83 3.48
C LEU A 101 3.19 -0.11 2.52
N ILE A 102 2.15 0.38 1.84
CA ILE A 102 1.37 -0.40 0.88
C ILE A 102 2.29 -0.92 -0.24
N MET A 103 3.23 -0.11 -0.71
CA MET A 103 4.19 -0.49 -1.75
C MET A 103 5.23 -1.50 -1.27
N GLN A 104 5.76 -1.35 -0.06
CA GLN A 104 6.65 -2.37 0.50
C GLN A 104 5.94 -3.71 0.68
N LEU A 105 4.69 -3.69 1.17
CA LEU A 105 3.88 -4.88 1.32
C LEU A 105 3.61 -5.57 -0.02
N ASP A 106 3.21 -4.82 -1.05
CA ASP A 106 2.96 -5.36 -2.39
C ASP A 106 4.21 -6.01 -2.98
N MET A 107 5.36 -5.33 -2.86
CA MET A 107 6.63 -5.85 -3.37
C MET A 107 7.12 -7.08 -2.60
N SER A 108 6.91 -7.13 -1.29
CA SER A 108 7.24 -8.31 -0.48
C SER A 108 6.38 -9.51 -0.87
N ILE A 109 5.07 -9.32 -1.07
CA ILE A 109 4.14 -10.34 -1.57
C ILE A 109 4.54 -10.83 -2.95
N LEU A 110 4.90 -9.91 -3.85
CA LEU A 110 5.36 -10.24 -5.19
C LEU A 110 6.64 -11.08 -5.15
N ARG A 111 7.62 -10.72 -4.30
CA ARG A 111 8.84 -11.51 -4.10
C ARG A 111 8.57 -12.88 -3.50
N LEU A 112 7.64 -12.95 -2.56
CA LEU A 112 7.27 -14.19 -1.86
C LEU A 112 6.64 -15.22 -2.79
N PHE A 113 5.71 -14.78 -3.64
CA PHE A 113 4.96 -15.68 -4.53
C PHE A 113 5.48 -15.76 -5.95
N ASP A 114 6.39 -14.86 -6.33
CA ASP A 114 6.95 -14.70 -7.67
C ASP A 114 5.89 -14.83 -8.77
N SER A 115 4.77 -14.13 -8.61
CA SER A 115 3.67 -14.16 -9.57
C SER A 115 3.06 -12.77 -9.70
N PRO A 116 2.87 -12.25 -10.92
CA PRO A 116 2.15 -10.98 -11.10
C PRO A 116 0.77 -11.00 -10.43
N GLY A 117 0.11 -12.16 -10.41
CA GLY A 117 -1.22 -12.33 -9.86
C GLY A 117 -1.35 -12.08 -8.36
N SER A 118 -0.26 -12.12 -7.59
CA SER A 118 -0.27 -11.83 -6.16
C SER A 118 -0.17 -10.34 -5.84
N SER A 119 0.32 -9.52 -6.78
CA SER A 119 0.42 -8.07 -6.62
C SER A 119 -0.96 -7.42 -6.71
N ILE A 120 -1.31 -6.67 -5.67
CA ILE A 120 -2.49 -5.80 -5.62
C ILE A 120 -2.29 -4.60 -6.55
N MET A 121 -1.06 -4.09 -6.70
CA MET A 121 -0.75 -3.05 -7.70
C MET A 121 -1.04 -3.53 -9.12
N PHE A 122 -0.68 -4.77 -9.47
CA PHE A 122 -1.05 -5.38 -10.74
C PHE A 122 -2.57 -5.44 -10.91
N LYS A 123 -3.32 -5.89 -9.88
CA LYS A 123 -4.80 -5.92 -9.93
C LYS A 123 -5.40 -4.53 -10.13
N ALA A 124 -4.84 -3.51 -9.48
CA ALA A 124 -5.24 -2.13 -9.69
C ALA A 124 -4.97 -1.72 -11.14
N ALA A 125 -3.78 -1.96 -11.70
CA ALA A 125 -3.49 -1.61 -13.09
C ALA A 125 -4.40 -2.32 -14.10
N GLN A 126 -4.76 -3.59 -13.85
CA GLN A 126 -5.72 -4.32 -14.68
C GLN A 126 -7.15 -3.76 -14.64
N GLY A 127 -7.52 -3.05 -13.57
CA GLY A 127 -8.86 -2.49 -13.39
C GLY A 127 -8.92 -0.97 -13.54
N ILE A 128 -7.94 -0.33 -14.18
CA ILE A 128 -7.82 1.14 -14.22
C ILE A 128 -9.00 1.87 -14.89
N ASP A 129 -9.79 1.14 -15.67
CA ASP A 129 -11.02 1.56 -16.34
C ASP A 129 -12.28 1.33 -15.47
N THR A 130 -12.15 0.67 -14.32
CA THR A 130 -13.24 0.34 -13.41
C THR A 130 -13.41 1.37 -12.29
N ALA A 131 -14.63 1.50 -11.79
CA ALA A 131 -14.93 2.39 -10.68
C ALA A 131 -14.25 1.90 -9.38
N GLY A 132 -13.48 2.78 -8.71
CA GLY A 132 -12.88 2.51 -7.41
C GLY A 132 -11.37 2.23 -7.46
N VAL A 133 -10.82 1.86 -8.63
CA VAL A 133 -9.37 1.69 -8.82
C VAL A 133 -8.64 3.03 -8.87
N ASP A 134 -9.34 4.12 -9.20
CA ASP A 134 -8.83 5.47 -9.05
C ASP A 134 -8.40 5.78 -7.61
N LEU A 135 -8.99 5.10 -6.61
CA LEU A 135 -8.57 5.19 -5.20
C LEU A 135 -7.21 4.56 -4.91
N PHE A 136 -6.61 3.81 -5.83
CA PHE A 136 -5.22 3.35 -5.66
C PHE A 136 -4.21 4.42 -6.09
N PHE A 137 -4.56 5.19 -7.14
CA PHE A 137 -3.66 6.20 -7.73
C PHE A 137 -4.00 7.64 -7.32
N HIS A 138 -5.13 7.88 -6.61
CA HIS A 138 -5.57 9.22 -6.19
C HIS A 138 -4.55 9.90 -5.28
N SER A 139 -4.08 11.11 -5.62
CA SER A 139 -3.14 11.89 -4.79
C SER A 139 -1.97 11.08 -4.20
N ASN A 140 -1.68 9.91 -4.79
CA ASN A 140 -0.77 8.88 -4.30
C ASN A 140 0.42 8.91 -5.25
N TYR A 141 1.26 9.91 -5.02
CA TYR A 141 2.45 10.14 -5.84
C TYR A 141 3.39 8.94 -5.82
N SER A 142 3.37 8.14 -4.75
CA SER A 142 4.15 6.91 -4.61
C SER A 142 3.64 5.75 -5.48
N ALA A 143 2.32 5.60 -5.65
CA ALA A 143 1.72 4.63 -6.57
C ALA A 143 1.93 5.07 -8.03
N VAL A 144 1.76 6.36 -8.32
CA VAL A 144 2.03 6.94 -9.65
C VAL A 144 3.51 6.81 -10.01
N ALA A 145 4.42 7.01 -9.06
CA ALA A 145 5.86 6.81 -9.23
C ALA A 145 6.23 5.37 -9.64
N ARG A 146 5.35 4.38 -9.40
CA ARG A 146 5.57 2.96 -9.65
C ARG A 146 4.75 2.39 -10.81
N ILE A 147 4.10 3.23 -11.62
CA ILE A 147 3.31 2.80 -12.79
C ILE A 147 4.13 1.90 -13.72
N GLU A 148 5.40 2.22 -13.96
CA GLU A 148 6.30 1.41 -14.78
C GLU A 148 6.43 -0.04 -14.26
N THR A 149 6.44 -0.20 -12.92
CA THR A 149 6.45 -1.54 -12.30
C THR A 149 5.13 -2.25 -12.55
N ALA A 150 3.99 -1.55 -12.41
CA ALA A 150 2.67 -2.13 -12.67
C ALA A 150 2.49 -2.56 -14.13
N VAL A 151 2.99 -1.77 -15.07
CA VAL A 151 3.01 -2.11 -16.51
C VAL A 151 3.88 -3.34 -16.76
N SER A 152 5.10 -3.38 -16.20
CA SER A 152 6.00 -4.54 -16.31
C SER A 152 5.37 -5.83 -15.78
N LEU A 153 4.62 -5.77 -14.67
CA LEU A 153 3.87 -6.91 -14.15
C LEU A 153 2.77 -7.37 -15.11
N CYS A 154 2.07 -6.43 -15.76
CA CYS A 154 1.08 -6.77 -16.78
C CYS A 154 1.72 -7.44 -18.00
N ASP A 155 2.86 -6.93 -18.46
CA ASP A 155 3.61 -7.52 -19.58
C ASP A 155 4.08 -8.93 -19.27
N ARG A 156 4.68 -9.14 -18.07
CA ARG A 156 5.10 -10.46 -17.61
C ARG A 156 3.92 -11.43 -17.58
N TRP A 157 2.78 -11.02 -17.03
CA TRP A 157 1.58 -11.84 -16.99
C TRP A 157 1.04 -12.18 -18.39
N LEU A 158 1.10 -11.25 -19.34
CA LEU A 158 0.72 -11.51 -20.73
C LEU A 158 1.63 -12.55 -21.38
N GLU A 159 2.93 -12.51 -21.12
CA GLU A 159 3.86 -13.53 -21.62
C GLU A 159 3.62 -14.91 -20.99
N GLU A 160 3.25 -14.98 -19.70
CA GLU A 160 2.80 -16.21 -19.05
C GLU A 160 1.52 -16.74 -19.72
N LEU A 161 0.49 -15.89 -19.89
CA LEU A 161 -0.77 -16.25 -20.57
C LEU A 161 -0.59 -16.70 -22.01
N LYS A 162 0.34 -16.09 -22.75
CA LYS A 162 0.63 -16.44 -24.14
C LYS A 162 1.08 -17.89 -24.26
N ARG A 163 1.84 -18.38 -23.27
CA ARG A 163 2.33 -19.76 -23.21
C ARG A 163 1.23 -20.75 -22.79
N GLU A 164 0.42 -20.36 -21.82
CA GLU A 164 -0.56 -21.25 -21.19
C GLU A 164 -1.90 -21.30 -21.93
N ASN A 165 -2.38 -20.16 -22.43
CA ASN A 165 -3.70 -20.05 -23.05
C ASN A 165 -3.76 -18.95 -24.13
N PRO A 166 -3.35 -19.26 -25.38
CA PRO A 166 -3.29 -18.31 -26.48
C PRO A 166 -4.62 -17.62 -26.81
N ASN A 167 -5.75 -18.29 -26.59
CA ASN A 167 -7.08 -17.71 -26.84
C ASN A 167 -7.41 -16.61 -25.83
N ILE A 168 -7.05 -16.81 -24.57
CA ILE A 168 -7.23 -15.80 -23.50
C ILE A 168 -6.20 -14.67 -23.65
N TYR A 169 -4.99 -14.97 -24.12
CA TYR A 169 -3.94 -13.99 -24.37
C TYR A 169 -4.40 -12.87 -25.30
N GLU A 170 -5.00 -13.18 -26.46
CA GLU A 170 -5.40 -12.17 -27.45
C GLU A 170 -6.43 -11.17 -26.89
N VAL A 171 -7.37 -11.64 -26.07
CA VAL A 171 -8.35 -10.79 -25.39
C VAL A 171 -7.65 -9.86 -24.40
N ASN A 172 -6.75 -10.40 -23.58
CA ASN A 172 -6.05 -9.63 -22.56
C ASN A 172 -5.02 -8.66 -23.14
N LEU A 173 -4.34 -9.02 -24.23
CA LEU A 173 -3.42 -8.15 -24.95
C LEU A 173 -4.15 -6.91 -25.48
N ARG A 174 -5.36 -7.08 -26.03
CA ARG A 174 -6.18 -5.96 -26.48
C ARG A 174 -6.54 -5.03 -25.33
N SER A 175 -7.09 -5.58 -24.25
CA SER A 175 -7.45 -4.78 -23.06
C SER A 175 -6.23 -4.10 -22.45
N HIS A 176 -5.07 -4.75 -22.44
CA HIS A 176 -3.84 -4.12 -21.96
C HIS A 176 -3.44 -2.91 -22.81
N ARG A 177 -3.48 -3.02 -24.14
CA ARG A 177 -3.22 -1.88 -25.06
C ARG A 177 -4.19 -0.72 -24.85
N GLU A 178 -5.45 -1.00 -24.54
CA GLU A 178 -6.46 0.02 -24.24
C GLU A 178 -6.20 0.72 -22.89
N ARG A 179 -5.60 0.00 -21.92
CA ARG A 179 -5.30 0.52 -20.57
C ARG A 179 -3.98 1.28 -20.50
N LEU A 180 -3.00 1.01 -21.36
CA LEU A 180 -1.70 1.68 -21.34
C LEU A 180 -1.83 3.23 -21.37
N PRO A 181 -2.59 3.85 -22.29
CA PRO A 181 -2.77 5.31 -22.29
C PRO A 181 -3.41 5.85 -21.01
N LEU A 182 -4.24 5.04 -20.35
CA LEU A 182 -4.92 5.40 -19.10
C LEU A 182 -3.99 5.40 -17.89
N LEU A 183 -2.97 4.53 -17.92
CA LEU A 183 -1.89 4.45 -16.93
C LEU A 183 -0.84 5.55 -17.19
N ASP A 184 -0.57 5.88 -18.45
CA ASP A 184 0.37 6.94 -18.81
C ASP A 184 -0.15 8.35 -18.49
N ASP A 185 -1.47 8.54 -18.38
CA ASP A 185 -2.08 9.80 -17.98
C ASP A 185 -2.01 10.04 -16.46
N GLN A 186 -0.80 10.29 -15.96
CA GLN A 186 -0.51 10.55 -14.55
C GLN A 186 -1.34 11.72 -13.98
N ALA A 187 -1.59 12.74 -14.80
CA ALA A 187 -2.35 13.91 -14.38
C ALA A 187 -3.83 13.58 -14.16
N ARG A 188 -4.39 12.64 -14.94
CA ARG A 188 -5.74 12.08 -14.69
C ARG A 188 -5.75 11.18 -13.47
N LEU A 189 -4.74 10.32 -13.29
CA LEU A 189 -4.66 9.41 -12.14
C LEU A 189 -4.63 10.15 -10.79
N LEU A 190 -3.96 11.29 -10.73
CA LEU A 190 -3.92 12.12 -9.53
C LEU A 190 -5.17 12.96 -9.32
N ARG A 191 -5.98 13.15 -10.36
CA ARG A 191 -7.25 13.88 -10.32
C ARG A 191 -8.40 12.90 -10.15
N SER A 192 -8.53 12.31 -8.95
CA SER A 192 -9.76 11.60 -8.58
C SER A 192 -10.78 12.57 -8.00
N GLU A 193 -11.88 12.80 -8.72
CA GLU A 193 -13.05 13.54 -8.22
C GLU A 193 -13.75 12.80 -7.06
N ARG A 194 -13.43 11.52 -6.83
CA ARG A 194 -14.10 10.64 -5.86
C ARG A 194 -13.41 10.61 -4.51
N ALA A 195 -12.11 10.88 -4.43
CA ALA A 195 -11.36 10.80 -3.19
C ALA A 195 -11.45 12.06 -2.31
N SER A 196 -11.86 13.22 -2.85
CA SER A 196 -11.95 14.52 -2.12
C SER A 196 -10.67 14.95 -1.37
N ILE A 197 -9.51 14.35 -1.69
CA ILE A 197 -8.21 14.66 -1.08
C ILE A 197 -7.35 15.27 -2.20
N GLY A 198 -7.16 16.59 -2.17
CA GLY A 198 -6.20 17.27 -3.03
C GLY A 198 -4.96 17.63 -2.23
N ILE A 199 -3.83 16.98 -2.52
CA ILE A 199 -2.52 17.39 -1.99
C ILE A 199 -1.81 18.17 -3.08
N THR A 200 -1.60 19.47 -2.85
CA THR A 200 -0.76 20.31 -3.71
C THR A 200 0.66 20.35 -3.15
N PRO A 201 1.63 19.64 -3.75
CA PRO A 201 2.99 19.60 -3.25
C PRO A 201 3.70 20.93 -3.45
N ARG A 202 4.53 21.32 -2.48
CA ARG A 202 5.53 22.39 -2.67
C ARG A 202 6.59 21.89 -3.65
N GLY A 203 6.89 22.67 -4.67
CA GLY A 203 7.81 22.27 -5.75
C GLY A 203 7.12 21.70 -7.00
N GLY A 204 5.79 21.64 -7.00
CA GLY A 204 5.02 21.20 -8.15
C GLY A 204 5.03 19.69 -8.36
N PHE A 205 4.40 19.26 -9.45
CA PHE A 205 4.14 17.86 -9.76
C PHE A 205 5.42 17.01 -9.86
N GLU A 206 6.35 17.43 -10.72
CA GLU A 206 7.61 16.71 -10.95
C GLU A 206 8.46 16.57 -9.68
N GLY A 207 8.49 17.63 -8.86
CA GLY A 207 9.19 17.61 -7.58
C GLY A 207 8.62 16.57 -6.62
N ALA A 208 7.29 16.43 -6.58
CA ALA A 208 6.62 15.43 -5.75
C ALA A 208 6.82 14.01 -6.26
N LEU A 209 6.80 13.81 -7.58
CA LEU A 209 7.04 12.50 -8.18
C LEU A 209 8.48 12.04 -7.91
N LYS A 210 9.45 12.94 -8.11
CA LYS A 210 10.86 12.69 -7.76
C LYS A 210 11.01 12.38 -6.27
N ALA A 211 10.46 13.23 -5.41
CA ALA A 211 10.51 13.02 -3.97
C ALA A 211 9.86 11.68 -3.57
N SER A 212 8.78 11.26 -4.22
CA SER A 212 8.11 9.98 -3.90
C SER A 212 8.87 8.76 -4.41
N LYS A 213 9.58 8.88 -5.54
CA LYS A 213 10.52 7.84 -6.02
C LYS A 213 11.71 7.68 -5.07
N GLU A 214 12.15 8.77 -4.47
CA GLU A 214 13.30 8.85 -3.56
C GLU A 214 12.89 8.75 -2.08
N PHE A 215 11.59 8.77 -1.76
CA PHE A 215 11.09 8.85 -0.39
C PHE A 215 11.38 7.55 0.33
N VAL A 216 12.09 7.69 1.45
CA VAL A 216 12.28 6.62 2.42
C VAL A 216 11.51 7.02 3.67
N TYR A 217 10.60 6.16 4.12
CA TYR A 217 9.82 6.44 5.33
C TYR A 217 10.78 6.74 6.49
N PRO A 218 10.62 7.88 7.20
CA PRO A 218 11.57 8.30 8.22
C PRO A 218 11.75 7.28 9.35
N GLY A 219 10.78 6.37 9.58
CA GLY A 219 10.89 5.29 10.57
C GLY A 219 11.87 4.16 10.21
N ARG A 220 12.78 4.37 9.25
CA ARG A 220 13.87 3.45 8.97
C ARG A 220 14.89 3.53 10.10
N TYR A 221 14.98 2.48 10.89
CA TYR A 221 16.02 2.36 11.90
C TYR A 221 17.13 1.49 11.35
N ARG A 222 18.34 2.03 11.28
CA ARG A 222 19.54 1.21 11.12
C ARG A 222 19.97 0.75 12.50
N GLU A 223 19.96 -0.56 12.72
CA GLU A 223 20.58 -1.14 13.90
C GLU A 223 22.10 -1.15 13.70
N LEU A 224 22.82 -0.42 14.55
CA LEU A 224 24.27 -0.44 14.59
C LEU A 224 24.77 -1.77 15.16
N PRO A 225 26.04 -2.15 14.93
CA PRO A 225 26.61 -3.39 15.46
C PRO A 225 26.55 -3.53 16.99
N ASP A 226 26.32 -2.44 17.72
CA ASP A 226 26.15 -2.40 19.17
C ASP A 226 24.67 -2.52 19.62
N GLY A 227 23.74 -2.74 18.69
CA GLY A 227 22.30 -2.83 18.95
C GLY A 227 21.57 -1.48 18.99
N THR A 228 22.29 -0.36 18.80
CA THR A 228 21.67 0.96 18.81
C THR A 228 20.85 1.17 17.54
N ARG A 229 19.56 1.51 17.69
CA ARG A 229 18.68 1.86 16.57
C ARG A 229 18.81 3.35 16.26
N VAL A 230 19.37 3.69 15.10
CA VAL A 230 19.55 5.06 14.64
C VAL A 230 18.56 5.35 13.53
N PHE A 231 17.83 6.46 13.66
CA PHE A 231 16.91 6.94 12.66
C PHE A 231 17.66 7.36 11.39
N GLU A 232 17.35 6.75 10.25
CA GLU A 232 18.00 7.04 8.98
C GLU A 232 17.18 8.11 8.23
N SER A 233 17.32 9.38 8.63
CA SER A 233 16.78 10.48 7.84
C SER A 233 17.71 10.76 6.66
N SER A 234 17.39 10.24 5.48
CA SER A 234 18.03 10.74 4.26
C SER A 234 17.33 12.06 3.90
N PHE A 235 18.10 13.15 3.94
CA PHE A 235 17.68 14.51 3.58
C PHE A 235 17.39 14.65 2.08
#